data_AF-A0A158EP23-F1
#
_entry.id   AF-A0A158EP23-F1
#
_cell.length_a   1.000
_cell.length_b   1.000
_cell.length_c   1.000
_cell.angle_alpha   90.00
_cell.angle_beta   90.00
_cell.angle_gamma   90.00
#
_symmetry.space_group_name_H-M   'P 1'
#
loop_
_entity.id
_entity.type
_entity.pdbx_description
1 polymer ?
#
loop_
_entity_poly.entity_id
_entity_poly.type
_entity_poly.pdbx_seq_one_letter_code
_entity_poly.pdbx_strand_id
1 'polypeptide(L)'
;MTVPSATMDCAGAICSSGGVMPSRSLMPRKPSVRCTRLKASLPRNSPPQTLLFDAFFEGFRSAVPNLPALLPEVWLHWDPRTVKERGPDALLRFRMDFLLLLPHGVRVVIEVDGKHHYANGAGSADVQRYAQMVRGDRELKLAGYEVFRFGAVELQAPAAKADLKAFFEALFKRYGVPTN
;
A
#
# COMPACT_ATOMS: atom_id res chain seq x y z
N MET A 1 40.05 -48.58 -16.69
CA MET A 1 40.54 -49.62 -15.77
C MET A 1 41.77 -49.00 -15.09
N THR A 2 41.84 -48.73 -13.80
CA THR A 2 41.36 -49.49 -12.63
C THR A 2 41.41 -48.51 -11.44
N VAL A 3 40.43 -48.57 -10.53
CA VAL A 3 40.52 -47.91 -9.22
C VAL A 3 40.85 -48.97 -8.18
N PRO A 4 41.71 -48.66 -7.21
CA PRO A 4 41.41 -48.95 -5.80
C PRO A 4 41.84 -47.74 -4.94
N SER A 5 41.57 -47.58 -3.64
CA SER A 5 40.70 -48.14 -2.62
C SER A 5 40.99 -47.28 -1.38
N ALA A 6 40.04 -47.17 -0.46
CA ALA A 6 40.04 -46.27 0.70
C ALA A 6 41.20 -46.48 1.68
N THR A 7 41.49 -45.44 2.48
CA THR A 7 41.76 -45.56 3.93
C THR A 7 41.48 -44.24 4.65
N MET A 8 40.88 -44.36 5.82
CA MET A 8 40.53 -43.31 6.79
C MET A 8 41.77 -42.68 7.42
N ASP A 9 41.71 -41.38 7.72
CA ASP A 9 41.99 -40.90 9.08
C ASP A 9 41.54 -39.43 9.24
N CYS A 10 40.61 -39.18 10.16
CA CYS A 10 40.33 -37.84 10.68
C CYS A 10 40.38 -37.93 12.20
N ALA A 11 41.60 -37.83 12.71
CA ALA A 11 41.87 -37.51 14.11
C ALA A 11 41.43 -36.07 14.40
N GLY A 12 40.77 -35.90 15.55
CA GLY A 12 40.04 -34.70 15.91
C GLY A 12 40.89 -33.52 16.39
N ALA A 13 40.19 -32.40 16.54
CA ALA A 13 40.57 -31.33 17.45
C ALA A 13 39.27 -30.70 17.99
N ILE A 14 38.99 -30.97 19.26
CA ILE A 14 38.03 -30.22 20.06
C ILE A 14 38.74 -28.97 20.57
N CYS A 15 38.21 -27.79 20.28
CA CYS A 15 38.44 -26.59 21.07
C CYS A 15 37.19 -25.74 21.12
N SER A 16 36.61 -25.68 22.32
CA SER A 16 35.51 -24.81 22.73
C SER A 16 35.96 -23.36 22.81
N SER A 17 35.13 -22.41 22.36
CA SER A 17 34.78 -21.17 23.10
C SER A 17 34.10 -20.12 22.21
N GLY A 18 33.07 -19.46 22.76
CA GLY A 18 32.78 -18.06 22.48
C GLY A 18 32.11 -17.72 21.15
N GLY A 19 30.80 -17.92 21.08
CA GLY A 19 29.99 -17.40 19.99
C GLY A 19 29.93 -15.86 19.98
N VAL A 20 30.21 -15.28 18.81
CA VAL A 20 29.53 -14.09 18.31
C VAL A 20 29.28 -14.36 16.82
N MET A 21 28.05 -14.74 16.47
CA MET A 21 27.58 -14.73 15.08
C MET A 21 27.65 -13.28 14.59
N PRO A 22 28.33 -12.97 13.48
CA PRO A 22 28.34 -11.62 12.95
C PRO A 22 26.91 -11.22 12.58
N SER A 23 26.50 -10.06 13.10
CA SER A 23 25.22 -9.41 12.82
C SER A 23 24.90 -9.50 11.33
N ARG A 24 23.72 -10.05 11.02
CA ARG A 24 23.20 -10.16 9.66
C ARG A 24 23.12 -8.76 9.06
N SER A 25 24.12 -8.44 8.25
CA SER A 25 24.21 -7.24 7.43
C SER A 25 22.85 -6.91 6.82
N LEU A 26 22.41 -5.67 7.01
CA LEU A 26 21.18 -5.08 6.50
C LEU A 26 21.27 -4.93 4.98
N MET A 27 21.33 -6.04 4.25
CA MET A 27 21.16 -6.01 2.81
C MET A 27 19.72 -5.59 2.50
N PRO A 28 19.50 -4.63 1.58
CA PRO A 28 18.15 -4.24 1.19
C PRO A 28 17.46 -5.47 0.61
N ARG A 29 16.43 -5.99 1.31
CA ARG A 29 15.61 -7.08 0.79
C ARG A 29 15.03 -6.62 -0.54
N LYS A 30 15.24 -7.40 -1.61
CA LYS A 30 14.63 -7.14 -2.91
C LYS A 30 13.11 -7.03 -2.73
N PRO A 31 12.43 -6.06 -3.37
CA PRO A 31 10.98 -5.94 -3.28
C PRO A 31 10.34 -7.27 -3.70
N SER A 32 9.32 -7.70 -2.94
CA SER A 32 8.62 -8.94 -3.24
C SER A 32 7.95 -8.86 -4.62
N VAL A 33 7.84 -9.99 -5.33
CA VAL A 33 7.15 -10.06 -6.64
C VAL A 33 5.72 -9.51 -6.56
N ARG A 34 5.07 -9.64 -5.40
CA ARG A 34 3.74 -9.07 -5.12
C ARG A 34 3.74 -7.54 -5.15
N CYS A 35 4.71 -6.89 -4.52
CA CYS A 35 4.85 -5.43 -4.54
C CYS A 35 5.10 -4.91 -5.96
N THR A 36 5.94 -5.60 -6.74
CA THR A 36 6.23 -5.21 -8.14
C THR A 36 4.98 -5.26 -9.02
N ARG A 37 4.14 -6.29 -8.85
CA ARG A 37 2.89 -6.43 -9.63
C ARG A 37 1.85 -5.38 -9.25
N LEU A 38 1.71 -5.07 -7.95
CA LEU A 38 0.81 -4.01 -7.49
C LEU A 38 1.28 -2.62 -7.95
N LYS A 39 2.58 -2.36 -7.94
CA LYS A 39 3.10 -1.09 -8.48
C LYS A 39 2.80 -0.95 -9.97
N ALA A 40 2.86 -2.05 -10.73
CA ALA A 40 2.61 -2.05 -12.17
C ALA A 40 1.14 -1.76 -12.55
N SER A 41 0.18 -1.89 -11.62
CA SER A 41 -1.22 -1.53 -11.88
C SER A 41 -1.52 -0.04 -11.69
N LEU A 42 -0.58 0.75 -11.17
CA LEU A 42 -0.75 2.20 -11.07
C LEU A 42 -0.77 2.89 -12.45
N PRO A 43 -1.50 4.00 -12.61
CA PRO A 43 -1.53 4.77 -13.82
C PRO A 43 -0.17 5.44 -14.04
N ARG A 44 0.41 5.24 -15.23
CA ARG A 44 1.74 5.74 -15.59
C ARG A 44 1.86 7.26 -15.54
N ASN A 45 0.73 7.95 -15.62
CA ASN A 45 0.63 9.41 -15.64
C ASN A 45 0.27 10.03 -14.27
N SER A 46 0.37 9.28 -13.17
CA SER A 46 0.18 9.81 -11.82
C SER A 46 1.43 9.64 -10.93
N PRO A 47 2.44 10.51 -11.06
CA PRO A 47 3.58 10.54 -10.13
C PRO A 47 3.18 10.64 -8.64
N PRO A 48 2.17 11.44 -8.25
CA PRO A 48 1.72 11.52 -6.85
C PRO A 48 1.24 10.18 -6.27
N GLN A 49 0.45 9.40 -7.03
CA GLN A 49 0.03 8.07 -6.57
C GLN A 49 1.20 7.09 -6.48
N THR A 50 2.14 7.17 -7.43
CA THR A 50 3.37 6.36 -7.38
C THR A 50 4.18 6.68 -6.13
N LEU A 51 4.32 7.95 -5.77
CA LEU A 51 4.99 8.35 -4.53
C LEU A 51 4.27 7.81 -3.30
N LEU A 52 2.94 7.90 -3.24
CA LEU A 52 2.15 7.38 -2.12
C LEU A 52 2.41 5.88 -1.91
N PHE A 53 2.31 5.11 -2.99
CA PHE A 53 2.57 3.68 -2.97
C PHE A 53 4.01 3.37 -2.51
N ASP A 54 5.00 4.06 -3.08
CA ASP A 54 6.41 3.84 -2.73
C ASP A 54 6.70 4.21 -1.27
N ALA A 55 6.19 5.35 -0.80
CA ALA A 55 6.35 5.80 0.58
C ALA A 55 5.75 4.81 1.58
N PHE A 56 4.59 4.23 1.27
CA PHE A 56 3.98 3.18 2.08
C PHE A 56 4.89 1.95 2.21
N PHE A 57 5.34 1.37 1.10
CA PHE A 57 6.17 0.17 1.15
C PHE A 57 7.59 0.41 1.67
N GLU A 58 8.14 1.61 1.47
CA GLU A 58 9.41 2.02 2.06
C GLU A 58 9.31 2.20 3.58
N GLY A 59 8.29 2.94 4.04
CA GLY A 59 8.09 3.28 5.45
C GLY A 59 7.77 2.08 6.35
N PHE A 60 7.16 1.05 5.79
CA PHE A 60 6.69 -0.12 6.54
C PHE A 60 7.30 -1.45 6.10
N ARG A 61 8.46 -1.42 5.43
CA ARG A 61 9.12 -2.62 4.90
C ARG A 61 9.31 -3.74 5.93
N SER A 62 9.59 -3.40 7.18
CA SER A 62 9.82 -4.36 8.28
C SER A 62 8.55 -5.11 8.69
N ALA A 63 7.38 -4.50 8.53
CA ALA A 63 6.09 -5.06 8.94
C ALA A 63 5.38 -5.85 7.82
N VAL A 64 5.91 -5.82 6.59
CA VAL A 64 5.45 -6.68 5.48
C VAL A 64 5.96 -8.12 5.73
N PRO A 65 5.11 -9.17 5.61
CA PRO A 65 3.79 -9.20 4.99
C PRO A 65 2.60 -9.09 5.97
N ASN A 66 2.84 -8.80 7.25
CA ASN A 66 1.79 -8.79 8.28
C ASN A 66 0.88 -7.55 8.20
N LEU A 67 1.25 -6.55 7.40
CA LEU A 67 0.43 -5.38 7.16
C LEU A 67 -0.74 -5.61 6.21
N PRO A 68 -1.85 -4.87 6.39
CA PRO A 68 -2.91 -4.75 5.41
C PRO A 68 -2.38 -4.43 4.02
N ALA A 69 -2.90 -5.13 3.01
CA ALA A 69 -2.50 -4.90 1.63
C ALA A 69 -3.08 -3.57 1.13
N LEU A 70 -2.19 -2.66 0.68
CA LEU A 70 -2.55 -1.46 -0.07
C LEU A 70 -2.81 -1.86 -1.53
N LEU A 71 -4.08 -1.88 -1.93
CA LEU A 71 -4.52 -2.29 -3.25
C LEU A 71 -4.75 -1.05 -4.12
N PRO A 72 -3.96 -0.83 -5.19
CA PRO A 72 -4.16 0.29 -6.09
C PRO A 72 -5.27 0.02 -7.11
N GLU A 73 -5.93 1.08 -7.58
CA GLU A 73 -6.79 1.08 -8.77
C GLU A 73 -7.98 0.11 -8.70
N VAL A 74 -8.70 0.13 -7.56
CA VAL A 74 -9.78 -0.83 -7.29
C VAL A 74 -11.12 -0.32 -7.84
N TRP A 75 -11.79 -1.15 -8.62
CA TRP A 75 -13.16 -0.93 -9.05
C TRP A 75 -14.14 -1.59 -8.07
N LEU A 76 -15.06 -0.79 -7.51
CA LEU A 76 -15.94 -1.24 -6.44
C LEU A 76 -17.26 -1.87 -6.87
N HIS A 77 -17.48 -2.16 -8.16
CA HIS A 77 -18.71 -2.79 -8.63
C HIS A 77 -18.97 -4.20 -8.05
N TRP A 78 -18.02 -4.73 -7.25
CA TRP A 78 -18.11 -6.03 -6.58
C TRP A 78 -17.74 -5.95 -5.08
N ASP A 79 -18.27 -4.98 -4.33
CA ASP A 79 -18.30 -5.10 -2.87
C ASP A 79 -19.59 -5.81 -2.44
N PRO A 80 -19.55 -7.11 -2.08
CA PRO A 80 -20.78 -7.88 -1.83
C PRO A 80 -21.60 -7.32 -0.67
N ARG A 81 -20.95 -6.69 0.33
CA ARG A 81 -21.65 -6.06 1.46
C ARG A 81 -22.44 -4.86 0.97
N THR A 82 -21.79 -3.96 0.25
CA THR A 82 -22.46 -2.76 -0.26
C THR A 82 -23.52 -3.10 -1.31
N VAL A 83 -23.28 -4.08 -2.18
CA VAL A 83 -24.29 -4.56 -3.15
C VAL A 83 -25.51 -5.13 -2.42
N LYS A 84 -25.32 -5.88 -1.33
CA LYS A 84 -26.44 -6.41 -0.52
C LYS A 84 -27.24 -5.32 0.17
N GLU A 85 -26.60 -4.24 0.62
CA GLU A 85 -27.24 -3.17 1.37
C GLU A 85 -27.88 -2.10 0.49
N ARG A 86 -27.32 -1.82 -0.70
CA ARG A 86 -27.66 -0.65 -1.53
C ARG A 86 -27.96 -0.97 -2.99
N GLY A 87 -27.87 -2.24 -3.39
CA GLY A 87 -28.09 -2.69 -4.76
C GLY A 87 -26.83 -2.64 -5.64
N PRO A 88 -26.87 -3.29 -6.82
CA PRO A 88 -25.71 -3.43 -7.72
C PRO A 88 -25.23 -2.10 -8.29
N ASP A 89 -26.12 -1.12 -8.43
CA ASP A 89 -25.81 0.17 -9.05
C ASP A 89 -25.05 1.14 -8.14
N ALA A 90 -25.02 0.87 -6.83
CA ALA A 90 -24.49 1.79 -5.82
C ALA A 90 -22.99 2.10 -5.99
N LEU A 91 -22.25 1.22 -6.66
CA LEU A 91 -20.79 1.33 -6.80
C LEU A 91 -20.27 1.23 -8.23
N LEU A 92 -21.16 1.17 -9.24
CA LEU A 92 -20.79 0.91 -10.65
C LEU A 92 -19.80 1.90 -11.26
N ARG A 93 -19.58 3.06 -10.62
CA ARG A 93 -18.78 4.16 -11.19
C ARG A 93 -17.58 4.57 -10.34
N PHE A 94 -17.30 3.89 -9.23
CA PHE A 94 -16.17 4.25 -8.37
C PHE A 94 -14.95 3.37 -8.69
N ARG A 95 -13.97 4.00 -9.35
CA ARG A 95 -12.57 3.58 -9.38
C ARG A 95 -11.86 4.41 -8.32
N MET A 96 -11.22 3.74 -7.37
CA MET A 96 -10.48 4.36 -6.28
C MET A 96 -8.98 4.25 -6.53
N ASP A 97 -8.24 5.28 -6.14
CA ASP A 97 -6.79 5.23 -6.25
C ASP A 97 -6.19 4.12 -5.37
N PHE A 98 -6.63 4.02 -4.10
CA PHE A 98 -6.18 2.96 -3.20
C PHE A 98 -7.27 2.46 -2.23
N LEU A 99 -7.23 1.16 -1.95
CA LEU A 99 -8.05 0.48 -0.95
C LEU A 99 -7.16 -0.24 0.07
N LEU A 100 -7.51 -0.09 1.35
CA LEU A 100 -6.96 -0.83 2.48
C LEU A 100 -8.08 -1.59 3.19
N LEU A 101 -7.86 -2.88 3.41
CA LEU A 101 -8.74 -3.74 4.20
C LEU A 101 -8.10 -3.97 5.56
N LEU A 102 -8.61 -3.27 6.58
CA LEU A 102 -8.09 -3.33 7.94
C LEU A 102 -8.88 -4.38 8.78
N PRO A 103 -8.37 -4.75 9.98
CA PRO A 103 -9.09 -5.62 10.91
C PRO A 103 -10.50 -5.11 11.25
N HIS A 104 -11.35 -6.01 11.74
CA HIS A 104 -12.73 -5.72 12.14
C HIS A 104 -13.63 -5.20 11.00
N GLY A 105 -13.25 -5.46 9.74
CA GLY A 105 -14.06 -5.12 8.57
C GLY A 105 -14.02 -3.63 8.20
N VAL A 106 -13.05 -2.89 8.72
CA VAL A 106 -12.82 -1.49 8.35
C VAL A 106 -12.22 -1.42 6.95
N ARG A 107 -12.86 -0.64 6.06
CA ARG A 107 -12.44 -0.44 4.67
C ARG A 107 -12.01 1.02 4.52
N VAL A 108 -10.76 1.25 4.15
CA VAL A 108 -10.22 2.60 3.98
C VAL A 108 -9.93 2.84 2.51
N VAL A 109 -10.42 3.96 2.00
CA VAL A 109 -10.16 4.49 0.66
C VAL A 109 -9.21 5.65 0.79
N ILE A 110 -8.17 5.65 -0.03
CA ILE A 110 -7.25 6.78 -0.14
C ILE A 110 -7.29 7.27 -1.58
N GLU A 111 -7.63 8.54 -1.77
CA GLU A 111 -7.70 9.22 -3.07
C GLU A 111 -6.59 10.27 -3.17
N VAL A 112 -6.03 10.43 -4.36
CA VAL A 112 -5.02 11.46 -4.67
C VAL A 112 -5.62 12.48 -5.62
N ASP A 113 -6.13 13.57 -5.05
CA ASP A 113 -6.85 14.62 -5.76
C ASP A 113 -5.87 15.52 -6.55
N GLY A 114 -5.86 15.34 -7.87
CA GLY A 114 -5.20 16.25 -8.82
C GLY A 114 -6.15 17.22 -9.50
N LYS A 115 -5.60 18.12 -10.35
CA LYS A 115 -6.41 19.05 -11.16
C LYS A 115 -7.52 18.37 -11.94
N HIS A 116 -7.30 17.15 -12.42
CA HIS A 116 -8.29 16.38 -13.18
C HIS A 116 -9.58 16.05 -12.41
N HIS A 117 -9.57 16.14 -11.06
CA HIS A 117 -10.73 15.86 -10.21
C HIS A 117 -11.71 17.05 -10.14
N TYR A 118 -11.20 18.28 -10.29
CA TYR A 118 -12.00 19.49 -10.11
C TYR A 118 -11.88 20.50 -11.25
N ALA A 119 -11.06 20.23 -12.27
CA ALA A 119 -10.89 21.10 -13.43
C ALA A 119 -11.54 20.50 -14.69
N ASN A 120 -11.97 21.39 -15.58
CA ASN A 120 -12.46 21.05 -16.91
C ASN A 120 -11.31 20.71 -17.87
N GLY A 121 -11.63 20.36 -19.12
CA GLY A 121 -10.64 20.02 -20.15
C GLY A 121 -9.68 21.15 -20.51
N ALA A 122 -10.02 22.41 -20.20
CA ALA A 122 -9.15 23.57 -20.35
C ALA A 122 -8.27 23.85 -19.11
N GLY A 123 -8.36 23.02 -18.07
CA GLY A 123 -7.58 23.16 -16.83
C GLY A 123 -8.10 24.21 -15.85
N SER A 124 -9.28 24.79 -16.10
CA SER A 124 -9.94 25.74 -15.19
C SER A 124 -10.84 25.01 -14.21
N ALA A 125 -11.02 25.57 -13.01
CA ALA A 125 -11.91 25.00 -12.00
C ALA A 125 -13.34 24.82 -12.54
N ASP A 126 -13.94 23.68 -12.20
CA ASP A 126 -15.27 23.24 -12.62
C ASP A 126 -16.10 22.88 -11.39
N VAL A 127 -17.08 23.72 -11.10
CA VAL A 127 -17.95 23.59 -9.93
C VAL A 127 -18.81 22.33 -9.97
N GLN A 128 -19.16 21.83 -11.16
CA GLN A 128 -19.97 20.61 -11.29
C GLN A 128 -19.13 19.38 -10.99
N ARG A 129 -17.89 19.32 -11.50
CA ARG A 129 -16.95 18.24 -11.16
C ARG A 129 -16.63 18.21 -9.67
N TYR A 130 -16.40 19.38 -9.08
CA TYR A 130 -16.22 19.49 -7.64
C TYR A 130 -17.44 18.95 -6.88
N ALA A 131 -18.66 19.38 -7.23
CA ALA A 131 -19.88 18.90 -6.58
C ALA A 131 -20.06 17.38 -6.70
N GLN A 132 -19.74 16.79 -7.86
CA GLN A 132 -19.77 15.35 -8.09
C GLN A 132 -18.73 14.61 -7.23
N MET A 133 -17.51 15.12 -7.13
CA MET A 133 -16.45 14.57 -6.29
C MET A 133 -16.86 14.53 -4.81
N VAL A 134 -17.37 15.64 -4.26
CA VAL A 134 -17.81 15.67 -2.85
C VAL A 134 -19.07 14.81 -2.65
N ARG A 135 -19.92 14.64 -3.66
CA ARG A 135 -21.03 13.68 -3.62
C ARG A 135 -20.52 12.24 -3.53
N GLY A 136 -19.55 11.86 -4.37
CA GLY A 136 -18.94 10.53 -4.34
C GLY A 136 -18.31 10.23 -2.98
N ASP A 137 -17.62 11.20 -2.38
CA ASP A 137 -17.06 11.07 -1.02
C ASP A 137 -18.13 10.68 0.02
N ARG A 138 -19.29 11.34 -0.01
CA ARG A 138 -20.41 11.03 0.88
C ARG A 138 -21.00 9.65 0.60
N GLU A 139 -21.15 9.28 -0.68
CA GLU A 139 -21.70 7.99 -1.07
C GLU A 139 -20.81 6.84 -0.57
N LEU A 140 -19.48 6.98 -0.63
CA LEU A 140 -18.52 6.04 -0.07
C LEU A 140 -18.61 5.94 1.45
N LYS A 141 -18.63 7.09 2.14
CA LYS A 141 -18.77 7.12 3.60
C LYS A 141 -20.05 6.44 4.06
N LEU A 142 -21.16 6.72 3.37
CA LEU A 142 -22.44 6.09 3.65
C LEU A 142 -22.41 4.57 3.34
N ALA A 143 -21.61 4.12 2.37
CA ALA A 143 -21.36 2.70 2.11
C ALA A 143 -20.41 2.04 3.14
N GLY A 144 -19.99 2.77 4.18
CA GLY A 144 -19.16 2.26 5.27
C GLY A 144 -17.67 2.17 4.92
N TYR A 145 -17.20 3.09 4.09
CA TYR A 145 -15.79 3.33 3.83
C TYR A 145 -15.29 4.55 4.61
N GLU A 146 -14.08 4.46 5.14
CA GLU A 146 -13.33 5.61 5.62
C GLU A 146 -12.58 6.23 4.44
N VAL A 147 -12.82 7.49 4.12
CA VAL A 147 -12.24 8.13 2.94
C VAL A 147 -11.25 9.22 3.35
N PHE A 148 -10.00 9.09 2.90
CA PHE A 148 -8.95 10.09 3.06
C PHE A 148 -8.49 10.59 1.69
N ARG A 149 -8.41 11.91 1.53
CA ARG A 149 -8.03 12.56 0.27
C ARG A 149 -6.71 13.29 0.46
N PHE A 150 -5.76 13.05 -0.42
CA PHE A 150 -4.49 13.75 -0.48
C PHE A 150 -4.45 14.67 -1.69
N GLY A 151 -4.10 15.94 -1.49
CA GLY A 151 -3.84 16.84 -2.60
C GLY A 151 -2.57 16.42 -3.33
N ALA A 152 -2.63 16.29 -4.65
CA ALA A 152 -1.45 15.93 -5.46
C ALA A 152 -0.25 16.87 -5.23
N VAL A 153 -0.48 18.11 -4.81
CA VAL A 153 0.57 19.09 -4.47
C VAL A 153 1.31 18.73 -3.18
N GLU A 154 0.61 18.24 -2.14
CA GLU A 154 1.26 17.87 -0.87
C GLU A 154 2.14 16.64 -1.05
N LEU A 155 1.75 15.73 -1.97
CA LEU A 155 2.54 14.58 -2.38
C LEU A 155 3.70 14.93 -3.32
N GLN A 156 3.99 16.21 -3.56
CA GLN A 156 5.19 16.66 -4.28
C GLN A 156 6.15 17.44 -3.37
N ALA A 157 5.77 17.68 -2.11
CA ALA A 157 6.61 18.34 -1.15
C ALA A 157 7.82 17.47 -0.76
N PRO A 158 8.98 18.05 -0.43
CA PRO A 158 10.14 17.29 0.07
C PRO A 158 9.82 16.42 1.30
N ALA A 159 8.88 16.84 2.13
CA ALA A 159 8.44 16.13 3.34
C ALA A 159 7.39 15.03 3.08
N ALA A 160 6.85 14.90 1.85
CA ALA A 160 5.70 14.05 1.55
C ALA A 160 5.82 12.61 2.04
N LYS A 161 7.01 11.99 1.92
CA LYS A 161 7.24 10.61 2.40
C LYS A 161 7.12 10.50 3.92
N ALA A 162 7.63 11.50 4.66
CA ALA A 162 7.56 11.52 6.12
C ALA A 162 6.12 11.76 6.59
N ASP A 163 5.40 12.67 5.94
CA ASP A 163 4.01 13.00 6.25
C ASP A 163 3.09 11.81 5.99
N LEU A 164 3.26 11.11 4.86
CA LEU A 164 2.55 9.88 4.55
C LEU A 164 2.82 8.78 5.58
N LYS A 165 4.08 8.60 5.98
CA LYS A 165 4.43 7.61 7.03
C LYS A 165 3.71 7.93 8.34
N ALA A 166 3.75 9.19 8.78
CA ALA A 166 3.07 9.64 9.99
C ALA A 166 1.55 9.44 9.90
N PHE A 167 0.95 9.71 8.74
CA PHE A 167 -0.46 9.44 8.49
C PHE A 167 -0.80 7.96 8.65
N PHE A 168 -0.05 7.06 8.01
CA PHE A 168 -0.31 5.63 8.09
C PHE A 168 -0.07 5.07 9.50
N GLU A 169 0.93 5.56 10.22
CA GLU A 169 1.13 5.22 11.64
C GLU A 169 -0.08 5.63 12.49
N ALA A 170 -0.60 6.84 12.29
CA ALA A 170 -1.80 7.31 12.99
C ALA A 170 -3.05 6.50 12.61
N LEU A 171 -3.21 6.16 11.33
CA LEU A 171 -4.29 5.33 10.81
C LEU A 171 -4.25 3.93 11.44
N PHE A 172 -3.09 3.28 11.42
CA PHE A 172 -2.89 1.96 11.98
C PHE A 172 -3.06 1.94 13.49
N LYS A 173 -2.57 2.97 14.19
CA LYS A 173 -2.83 3.15 15.63
C LYS A 173 -4.32 3.27 15.92
N ARG A 174 -5.07 4.06 15.15
CA ARG A 174 -6.52 4.25 15.31
C ARG A 174 -7.28 2.93 15.15
N TYR A 175 -6.87 2.08 14.21
CA TYR A 175 -7.56 0.84 13.87
C TYR A 175 -6.90 -0.43 14.44
N GLY A 176 -5.94 -0.30 15.36
CA GLY A 176 -5.32 -1.43 16.05
C GLY A 176 -4.47 -2.34 15.16
N VAL A 177 -3.86 -1.80 14.11
CA VAL A 177 -2.97 -2.55 13.21
C VAL A 177 -1.54 -2.50 13.76
N PRO A 178 -0.90 -3.65 14.05
CA PRO A 178 0.48 -3.68 14.51
C PRO A 178 1.46 -3.37 13.37
N THR A 179 2.44 -2.51 13.66
CA THR A 179 3.48 -2.07 12.70
C THR A 179 4.89 -2.54 13.05
N ASN A 180 5.02 -3.41 14.06
CA ASN A 180 6.28 -3.83 14.67
C ASN A 180 6.44 -5.35 14.58
#